data_AF-A0A537II52-F1
#
_entry.id   AF-A0A537II52-F1
#
_cell.length_a   1.000
_cell.length_b   1.000
_cell.length_c   1.000
_cell.angle_alpha   90.00
_cell.angle_beta   90.00
_cell.angle_gamma   90.00
#
_symmetry.space_group_name_H-M   'P 1'
#
loop_
_entity.id
_entity.type
_entity.pdbx_description
1 polymer ?
#
loop_
_entity_poly.entity_id
_entity_poly.type
_entity_poly.pdbx_seq_one_letter_code
_entity_poly.pdbx_strand_id
1 'polypeptide(L)' 'MPEGYRLQLFNRNGEIVFKSSSIDQRWNGTYKGQPQPTSVFIYVIDYKDLQNHSHQQKGTFMLIR' A
#
# COMPACT_ATOMS: atom_id res chain seq x y z
N MET A 1 1.48 13.44 -12.15
CA MET A 1 0.73 12.46 -11.34
C MET A 1 -0.14 13.28 -10.37
N PRO A 2 -1.42 13.00 -10.14
CA PRO A 2 -2.26 13.85 -9.27
C PRO A 2 -1.64 13.88 -7.88
N GLU A 3 -1.41 15.09 -7.38
CA GLU A 3 -0.32 15.35 -6.44
C GLU A 3 -0.73 15.18 -4.98
N GLY A 4 -0.25 14.09 -4.36
CA GLY A 4 -0.21 14.00 -2.91
C GLY A 4 -0.87 12.78 -2.30
N TYR A 5 -1.02 11.66 -3.02
CA TYR A 5 -1.27 10.36 -2.39
C TYR A 5 -0.56 9.23 -3.15
N ARG A 6 0.14 8.37 -2.42
CA ARG A 6 0.80 7.18 -2.92
C ARG A 6 0.75 6.09 -1.85
N LEU A 7 0.10 4.98 -2.15
CA LEU A 7 0.12 3.76 -1.34
C LEU A 7 1.01 2.72 -2.02
N GLN A 8 1.87 2.07 -1.24
CA GLN A 8 2.67 0.92 -1.65
C GLN A 8 2.55 -0.19 -0.61
N LEU A 9 2.30 -1.41 -1.06
CA LEU A 9 2.29 -2.61 -0.21
C LEU A 9 3.44 -3.53 -0.58
N PHE A 10 4.13 -4.04 0.43
CA PHE A 10 5.28 -4.92 0.26
C PHE A 10 5.04 -6.26 0.94
N ASN A 11 5.43 -7.35 0.26
CA ASN A 11 5.49 -8.66 0.88
C ASN A 11 6.75 -8.81 1.75
N ARG A 12 6.90 -9.96 2.42
CA ARG A 12 8.05 -10.28 3.26
C ARG A 12 9.40 -10.24 2.53
N ASN A 13 9.40 -10.42 1.21
CA ASN A 13 10.62 -10.41 0.39
C ASN A 13 11.01 -8.98 -0.02
N GLY A 14 10.25 -7.96 0.39
CA GLY A 14 10.46 -6.57 -0.02
C GLY A 14 9.92 -6.25 -1.42
N GLU A 15 9.17 -7.16 -2.05
CA GLU A 15 8.58 -6.90 -3.36
C GLU A 15 7.30 -6.06 -3.21
N ILE A 16 7.12 -5.06 -4.07
CA ILE A 16 5.87 -4.30 -4.16
C ILE A 16 4.80 -5.19 -4.77
N VAL A 17 3.80 -5.57 -3.98
CA VAL A 17 2.66 -6.40 -4.41
C VAL A 17 1.47 -5.57 -4.86
N PHE A 18 1.41 -4.30 -4.45
CA PHE A 18 0.36 -3.36 -4.83
C PHE A 18 0.88 -1.93 -4.75
N LYS A 19 0.42 -1.09 -5.67
CA LYS A 19 0.62 0.37 -5.61
C LYS A 19 -0.64 1.07 -6.08
N SER A 20 -0.95 2.20 -5.46
CA SER A 20 -2.08 3.05 -5.83
C SER A 20 -1.73 4.52 -5.66
N SER A 21 -2.29 5.38 -6.51
CA SER A 21 -2.32 6.83 -6.34
C SER A 21 -3.73 7.35 -6.03
N SER A 22 -4.68 6.46 -5.77
CA SER A 22 -6.06 6.78 -5.38
C SER A 22 -6.39 6.11 -4.04
N ILE A 23 -7.04 6.85 -3.15
CA ILE A 23 -7.51 6.33 -1.87
C ILE A 23 -8.66 5.32 -2.03
N ASP A 24 -9.38 5.36 -3.15
CA ASP A 24 -10.52 4.48 -3.42
C ASP A 24 -10.08 3.09 -3.93
N GLN A 25 -8.88 3.02 -4.51
CA GLN A 25 -8.36 1.77 -5.05
C GLN A 25 -7.79 0.90 -3.93
N ARG A 26 -8.34 -0.31 -3.79
CA ARG A 26 -7.99 -1.26 -2.74
C ARG A 26 -7.21 -2.43 -3.29
N TRP A 27 -6.35 -3.00 -2.45
CA TRP A 27 -5.74 -4.29 -2.73
C TRP A 27 -6.69 -5.41 -2.34
N ASN A 28 -6.89 -6.38 -3.22
CA ASN A 28 -7.78 -7.52 -3.01
C ASN A 28 -7.07 -8.78 -2.51
N GLY A 29 -5.80 -8.67 -2.09
CA GLY A 29 -5.01 -9.82 -1.65
C GLY A 29 -4.43 -10.67 -2.78
N THR A 30 -4.43 -10.19 -4.02
CA THR A 30 -3.83 -10.91 -5.17
C THR A 30 -2.59 -10.20 -5.70
N TYR A 31 -1.61 -10.96 -6.17
CA TYR A 31 -0.41 -10.43 -6.82
C TYR A 31 -0.03 -11.36 -7.98
N LYS A 32 0.25 -10.78 -9.15
CA LYS A 32 0.53 -11.52 -10.40
C LYS A 32 -0.56 -12.58 -10.73
N GLY A 33 -1.82 -12.23 -10.52
CA GLY A 33 -2.97 -13.10 -10.77
C GLY A 33 -3.17 -14.22 -9.75
N GLN A 34 -2.32 -14.30 -8.72
CA GLN A 34 -2.37 -15.36 -7.71
C GLN A 34 -2.77 -14.80 -6.33
N PRO A 35 -3.63 -15.50 -5.57
CA PRO A 35 -3.92 -15.13 -4.19
C PRO A 35 -2.64 -15.17 -3.33
N GLN A 36 -2.39 -14.12 -2.56
CA GLN A 36 -1.29 -14.13 -1.59
C GLN A 36 -1.66 -14.93 -0.33
N PRO A 37 -0.69 -15.62 0.29
CA PRO A 37 -0.91 -16.39 1.51
C PRO A 37 -1.16 -15.48 2.72
N THR A 38 -1.70 -16.07 3.80
CA THR A 38 -1.75 -15.44 5.12
C THR A 38 -0.34 -15.07 5.56
N SER A 39 -0.04 -13.77 5.62
CA SER A 39 1.30 -13.25 5.91
C SER A 39 1.19 -11.80 6.39
N VAL A 40 2.25 -11.32 7.05
CA VAL A 40 2.44 -9.89 7.32
C VAL A 40 2.91 -9.19 6.04
N PHE A 41 2.33 -8.03 5.78
CA PHE A 41 2.68 -7.08 4.72
C PHE A 41 3.03 -5.73 5.33
N ILE A 42 3.87 -4.97 4.63
CA ILE A 42 4.20 -3.59 4.99
C ILE A 42 3.39 -2.66 4.09
N TYR A 43 2.79 -1.62 4.66
CA TYR A 43 2.24 -0.52 3.88
C TYR A 43 3.09 0.73 4.07
N VAL A 44 3.25 1.50 2.99
CA VAL A 44 3.83 2.85 3.00
C VAL A 44 2.86 3.76 2.26
N ILE A 45 2.44 4.83 2.91
CA ILE A 45 1.56 5.87 2.38
C ILE A 45 2.32 7.18 2.42
N ASP A 46 2.57 7.79 1.27
CA ASP A 46 3.03 9.18 1.17
C ASP A 46 1.84 10.03 0.75
N TYR A 47 1.57 11.12 1.47
CA TYR A 47 0.47 12.01 1.11
C TYR A 47 0.73 13.49 1.45
N LYS A 48 -0.05 14.41 0.88
CA LYS A 48 -0.08 15.82 1.26
C LYS A 48 -1.34 16.10 2.08
N ASP A 49 -1.22 16.84 3.17
CA ASP A 49 -2.39 17.32 3.93
C ASP A 49 -3.05 18.54 3.26
N LEU A 50 -4.12 19.06 3.88
CA LEU A 50 -4.84 20.24 3.40
C LEU A 50 -3.97 21.51 3.36
N GLN A 51 -2.83 21.52 4.04
CA GLN A 51 -1.85 22.62 4.08
C GLN A 51 -0.68 22.36 3.12
N ASN A 52 -0.77 21.34 2.25
CA ASN A 52 0.30 20.88 1.35
C ASN A 52 1.56 20.36 2.04
N HIS A 53 1.52 20.04 3.33
CA HIS A 53 2.65 19.39 4.00
C HIS A 53 2.70 17.92 3.60
N SER A 54 3.90 17.45 3.27
CA SER A 54 4.15 16.04 2.97
C SER A 54 4.22 15.22 4.24
N HIS A 55 3.47 14.12 4.25
CA HIS A 55 3.41 13.15 5.33
C HIS A 55 3.78 11.77 4.79
N GLN A 56 4.43 10.97 5.64
CA GLN A 56 4.65 9.55 5.38
C GLN A 56 4.11 8.74 6.55
N GLN A 57 3.21 7.80 6.25
CA GLN A 57 2.72 6.81 7.19
C GLN A 57 3.19 5.43 6.76
N LYS A 58 3.69 4.63 7.70
CA LYS A 58 4.10 3.26 7.44
C LYS A 58 3.67 2.35 8.58
N GLY A 59 3.47 1.09 8.28
CA GLY A 59 3.16 0.08 9.27
C GLY A 59 3.04 -1.29 8.64
N THR A 60 2.55 -2.23 9.44
CA THR A 60 2.32 -3.60 9.00
C THR A 60 0.86 -3.98 9.18
N PHE A 61 0.40 -4.94 8.39
CA PHE A 61 -0.88 -5.60 8.59
C PHE A 61 -0.75 -7.09 8.25
N MET A 62 -1.58 -7.91 8.88
CA MET A 62 -1.67 -9.34 8.56
C MET A 62 -2.80 -9.56 7.57
N LEU A 63 -2.50 -10.17 6.43
CA LEU A 63 -3.53 -10.74 5.56
C LEU A 63 -4.04 -12.03 6.20
N ILE A 64 -5.35 -12.12 6.46
CA ILE A 64 -6.02 -13.28 7.05
C ILE A 64 -6.94 -13.91 5.98
N ARG A 65 -7.25 -15.20 6.10
CA ARG A 65 -8.16 -15.96 5.24
C ARG A 65 -9.30 -16.54 6.07
#